data_AF-A0A518FKB7-F1
#
_entry.id   AF-A0A518FKB7-F1
#
_cell.length_a   1.000
_cell.length_b   1.000
_cell.length_c   1.000
_cell.angle_alpha   90.00
_cell.angle_beta   90.00
_cell.angle_gamma   90.00
#
_symmetry.space_group_name_H-M   'P 1'
#
loop_
_entity.id
_entity.type
_entity.pdbx_description
1 polymer ?
#
loop_
_entity_poly.entity_id
_entity_poly.type
_entity_poly.pdbx_seq_one_letter_code
_entity_poly.pdbx_strand_id
1 'polypeptide(L)'
;MRFTSVRLNRQFLSILTVTFSLLVISISQTSAGDWLHDFDVALKQAQEKDMPLLLHFHASWCGPCHQMDQTVLRTAAVKNLFGKRVIGVKIDSDQHRHLVDRFNVRSLPSDILLTPTGTIITRTDGFQSQNVYLSFLGRGASRYEKDRRVYLARKSKLELMERKRQAEQQQEEPETEPEPQETNKTYVATNPERIGLEGYSPIALTRDRKWKKGQEEFSWPYQGITYQMASRTELEIFKADPGRYAPQLLGCDPVILNKQDRAIPGDTKYGAYYDHNLYLFVDLESREEFKKNPDRYSRTMHVLKIEQVGGSVLR
;
A
#
# COMPACT_ATOMS: atom_id res chain seq x y z
N MET A 1 85.88 -6.48 -59.70
CA MET A 1 85.46 -5.75 -58.48
C MET A 1 85.10 -6.75 -57.38
N ARG A 2 84.77 -6.30 -56.16
CA ARG A 2 84.88 -7.06 -54.90
C ARG A 2 83.84 -8.17 -54.70
N PHE A 3 84.22 -9.13 -53.84
CA PHE A 3 83.43 -9.98 -52.92
C PHE A 3 82.09 -9.34 -52.43
N THR A 4 81.07 -10.05 -51.91
CA THR A 4 81.09 -11.28 -51.07
C THR A 4 79.71 -11.99 -51.05
N SER A 5 79.63 -13.12 -50.34
CA SER A 5 78.47 -14.01 -50.10
C SER A 5 77.51 -13.53 -48.99
N VAL A 6 76.63 -14.46 -48.52
CA VAL A 6 75.77 -14.46 -47.32
C VAL A 6 74.33 -13.97 -47.55
N ARG A 7 73.24 -14.45 -46.92
CA ARG A 7 72.74 -15.69 -46.28
C ARG A 7 71.48 -15.24 -45.49
N LEU A 8 70.42 -16.06 -45.45
CA LEU A 8 69.44 -16.17 -44.35
C LEU A 8 68.69 -14.92 -43.79
N ASN A 9 67.37 -14.92 -44.01
CA ASN A 9 66.30 -14.86 -42.98
C ASN A 9 66.32 -13.76 -41.89
N ARG A 10 65.27 -12.93 -41.82
CA ARG A 10 64.44 -12.67 -40.61
C ARG A 10 63.25 -11.72 -40.85
N GLN A 11 62.07 -12.13 -40.36
CA GLN A 11 61.06 -11.31 -39.66
C GLN A 11 60.45 -10.07 -40.37
N PHE A 12 59.23 -10.21 -40.90
CA PHE A 12 58.13 -9.22 -40.75
C PHE A 12 56.79 -9.98 -40.90
N LEU A 13 56.21 -10.45 -39.79
CA LEU A 13 55.26 -9.75 -38.91
C LEU A 13 53.83 -9.78 -39.48
N SER A 14 52.99 -10.58 -38.83
CA SER A 14 51.61 -10.90 -39.25
C SER A 14 50.71 -9.66 -39.29
N ILE A 15 50.02 -9.47 -40.43
CA ILE A 15 48.92 -8.50 -40.54
C ILE A 15 47.70 -9.09 -39.85
N LEU A 16 47.65 -8.98 -38.52
CA LEU A 16 46.44 -9.21 -37.75
C LEU A 16 45.47 -8.06 -38.05
N THR A 17 44.46 -8.32 -38.86
CA THR A 17 43.40 -7.35 -39.17
C THR A 17 42.67 -6.98 -37.88
N VAL A 18 43.01 -5.83 -37.31
CA VAL A 18 42.25 -5.22 -36.21
C VAL A 18 40.90 -4.79 -36.76
N THR A 19 39.94 -5.71 -36.74
CA THR A 19 38.53 -5.40 -36.91
C THR A 19 38.11 -4.52 -35.74
N PHE A 20 38.24 -3.21 -35.94
CA PHE A 20 37.77 -2.17 -35.02
C PHE A 20 36.24 -2.27 -34.95
N SER A 21 35.76 -3.18 -34.10
CA SER A 21 34.35 -3.29 -33.77
C SER A 21 33.94 -1.97 -33.15
N LEU A 22 33.28 -1.14 -33.96
CA LEU A 22 32.49 0.00 -33.51
C LEU A 22 31.43 -0.54 -32.54
N LEU A 23 31.79 -0.60 -31.27
CA LEU A 23 30.84 -0.71 -30.18
C LEU A 23 30.06 0.58 -30.18
N VAL A 24 28.98 0.61 -30.97
CA VAL A 24 28.02 1.71 -30.95
C VAL A 24 27.35 1.62 -29.59
N ILE A 25 27.93 2.32 -28.61
CA ILE A 25 27.32 2.50 -27.31
C ILE A 25 26.06 3.32 -27.58
N SER A 26 24.93 2.64 -27.71
CA SER A 26 23.62 3.25 -27.70
C SER A 26 23.46 3.93 -26.35
N ILE A 27 23.84 5.21 -26.29
CA ILE A 27 23.51 6.09 -25.19
C ILE A 27 21.99 6.27 -25.27
N SER A 28 21.27 5.36 -24.63
CA SER A 28 19.84 5.46 -24.42
C SER A 28 19.58 6.78 -23.72
N GLN A 29 19.12 7.78 -24.48
CA GLN A 29 18.67 9.03 -23.90
C GLN A 29 17.43 8.72 -23.08
N THR A 30 17.61 8.52 -21.78
CA THR A 30 16.50 8.39 -20.83
C THR A 30 15.77 9.72 -20.79
N SER A 31 14.75 9.84 -21.65
CA SER A 31 13.79 10.93 -21.64
C SER A 31 13.28 11.13 -20.22
N ALA A 32 13.12 12.39 -19.82
CA ALA A 32 12.43 12.70 -18.58
C ALA A 32 11.03 12.09 -18.67
N GLY A 33 10.61 11.32 -17.65
CA GLY A 33 9.29 10.72 -17.66
C GLY A 33 8.20 11.79 -17.67
N ASP A 34 7.05 11.43 -18.22
CA ASP A 34 5.84 12.25 -18.20
C ASP A 34 4.90 11.81 -17.08
N TRP A 35 3.95 12.70 -16.75
CA TRP A 35 2.83 12.36 -15.88
C TRP A 35 1.92 11.36 -16.59
N LEU A 36 1.60 10.26 -15.90
CA LEU A 36 0.51 9.37 -16.29
C LEU A 36 -0.83 9.96 -15.83
N HIS A 37 -1.92 9.44 -16.40
CA HIS A 37 -3.30 9.87 -16.09
C HIS A 37 -4.23 8.71 -15.75
N ASP A 38 -3.70 7.48 -15.75
CA ASP A 38 -4.39 6.25 -15.37
C ASP A 38 -3.67 5.65 -14.15
N PHE A 39 -4.43 5.40 -13.08
CA PHE A 39 -3.91 4.93 -11.80
C PHE A 39 -3.37 3.49 -11.87
N ASP A 40 -4.07 2.60 -12.58
CA ASP A 40 -3.72 1.17 -12.61
C ASP A 40 -2.52 0.93 -13.53
N VAL A 41 -2.43 1.64 -14.67
CA VAL A 41 -1.24 1.67 -15.52
C VAL A 41 -0.03 2.20 -14.75
N ALA A 42 -0.20 3.27 -13.97
CA ALA A 42 0.88 3.84 -13.17
C ALA A 42 1.33 2.92 -12.03
N LEU A 43 0.38 2.26 -11.35
CA LEU A 43 0.67 1.29 -10.30
C LEU A 43 1.39 0.05 -10.85
N LYS A 44 0.94 -0.49 -11.99
CA LYS A 44 1.62 -1.57 -12.68
C LYS A 44 3.06 -1.18 -13.06
N GLN A 45 3.26 0.00 -13.65
CA GLN A 45 4.60 0.46 -14.01
C GLN A 45 5.50 0.67 -12.78
N ALA A 46 4.97 1.14 -11.66
CA ALA A 46 5.68 1.25 -10.39
C ALA A 46 6.11 -0.14 -9.84
N GLN A 47 5.27 -1.16 -9.99
CA GLN A 47 5.55 -2.54 -9.56
C GLN A 47 6.58 -3.25 -10.44
N GLU A 48 6.52 -3.03 -11.75
CA GLU A 48 7.49 -3.55 -12.74
C GLU A 48 8.87 -2.92 -12.55
N LYS A 49 8.92 -1.59 -12.39
CA LYS A 49 10.18 -0.84 -12.24
C LYS A 49 10.74 -0.81 -10.83
N ASP A 50 9.97 -1.29 -9.83
CA ASP A 50 10.35 -1.25 -8.42
C ASP A 50 10.71 0.18 -7.96
N MET A 51 9.77 1.10 -8.22
CA MET A 51 9.88 2.54 -7.94
C MET A 51 8.62 3.05 -7.24
N PRO A 52 8.73 3.96 -6.26
CA PRO A 52 7.57 4.50 -5.56
C PRO A 52 6.65 5.28 -6.52
N LEU A 53 5.34 5.18 -6.28
CA LEU A 53 4.29 5.81 -7.07
C LEU A 53 3.84 7.12 -6.41
N LEU A 54 3.96 8.23 -7.12
CA LEU A 54 3.50 9.55 -6.76
C LEU A 54 2.11 9.79 -7.35
N LEU A 55 1.11 9.93 -6.48
CA LEU A 55 -0.24 10.37 -6.84
C LEU A 55 -0.33 11.88 -6.66
N HIS A 56 -0.83 12.59 -7.66
CA HIS A 56 -1.17 14.02 -7.57
C HIS A 56 -2.67 14.21 -7.80
N PHE A 57 -3.42 14.51 -6.75
CA PHE A 57 -4.86 14.78 -6.81
C PHE A 57 -5.11 16.24 -7.17
N HIS A 58 -5.90 16.46 -8.22
CA HIS A 58 -6.32 17.78 -8.69
C HIS A 58 -7.80 17.78 -9.09
N ALA A 59 -8.31 18.94 -9.50
CA ALA A 59 -9.62 19.09 -10.15
C ALA A 59 -9.58 20.28 -11.12
N SER A 60 -10.45 20.30 -12.12
CA SER A 60 -10.49 21.33 -13.17
C SER A 60 -10.78 22.75 -12.65
N TRP A 61 -11.54 22.87 -11.56
CA TRP A 61 -11.88 24.13 -10.88
C TRP A 61 -10.84 24.60 -9.84
N CYS A 62 -9.80 23.80 -9.57
CA CYS A 62 -8.84 24.07 -8.51
C CYS A 62 -7.74 25.07 -8.94
N GLY A 63 -7.94 26.35 -8.64
CA GLY A 63 -6.95 27.42 -8.89
C GLY A 63 -5.52 27.12 -8.40
N PRO A 64 -5.32 26.72 -7.13
CA PRO A 64 -4.01 26.35 -6.61
C PRO A 64 -3.36 25.15 -7.32
N CYS A 65 -4.17 24.22 -7.83
CA CYS A 65 -3.67 23.07 -8.61
C CYS A 65 -3.08 23.55 -9.95
N HIS A 66 -3.77 24.46 -10.67
CA HIS A 66 -3.26 25.05 -11.91
C HIS A 66 -1.95 25.81 -11.69
N GLN A 67 -1.88 26.59 -10.61
CA GLN A 67 -0.66 27.31 -10.23
C GLN A 67 0.49 26.33 -9.96
N MET A 68 0.25 25.28 -9.17
CA MET A 68 1.26 24.25 -8.85
C MET A 68 1.70 23.50 -10.11
N ASP A 69 0.79 23.18 -11.03
CA ASP A 69 1.12 22.51 -12.28
C ASP A 69 2.08 23.33 -13.15
N GLN A 70 1.77 24.61 -13.33
CA GLN A 70 2.58 25.54 -14.12
C GLN A 70 3.94 25.85 -13.46
N THR A 71 3.95 26.11 -12.15
CA THR A 71 5.15 26.60 -11.45
C THR A 71 6.04 25.50 -10.86
N VAL A 72 5.54 24.27 -10.73
CA VAL A 72 6.27 23.17 -10.09
C VAL A 72 6.21 21.87 -10.91
N LEU A 73 5.02 21.33 -11.19
CA LEU A 73 4.89 19.94 -11.66
C LEU A 73 5.35 19.72 -13.11
N ARG A 74 5.32 20.76 -13.95
CA ARG A 74 5.84 20.75 -15.31
C ARG A 74 7.34 21.09 -15.41
N THR A 75 7.97 21.51 -14.30
CA THR A 75 9.38 21.92 -14.33
C THR A 75 10.31 20.74 -14.65
N ALA A 76 11.40 21.00 -15.37
CA ALA A 76 12.40 19.99 -15.69
C ALA A 76 12.98 19.32 -14.42
N ALA A 77 13.07 20.04 -13.31
CA ALA A 77 13.55 19.51 -12.03
C ALA A 77 12.64 18.39 -11.49
N VAL A 78 11.31 18.53 -11.61
CA VAL A 78 10.35 17.49 -11.22
C VAL A 78 10.30 16.36 -12.26
N LYS A 79 10.14 16.69 -13.55
CA LYS A 79 10.07 15.67 -14.63
C LYS A 79 11.30 14.77 -14.69
N ASN A 80 12.49 15.30 -14.37
CA ASN A 80 13.72 14.52 -14.32
C ASN A 80 13.75 13.42 -13.23
N LEU A 81 12.83 13.44 -12.26
CA LEU A 81 12.66 12.36 -11.27
C LEU A 81 11.82 11.20 -11.81
N PHE A 82 10.97 11.44 -12.82
CA PHE A 82 10.05 10.42 -13.35
C PHE A 82 10.79 9.36 -14.16
N GLY A 83 10.49 8.11 -13.87
CA GLY A 83 11.17 6.94 -14.45
C GLY A 83 12.61 6.73 -13.95
N LYS A 84 13.11 7.56 -13.03
CA LYS A 84 14.45 7.45 -12.41
C LYS A 84 14.40 7.28 -10.88
N ARG A 85 13.40 7.87 -10.24
CA ARG A 85 13.25 7.96 -8.77
C ARG A 85 11.82 7.71 -8.30
N VAL A 86 10.82 8.09 -9.09
CA VAL A 86 9.39 7.85 -8.84
C VAL A 86 8.67 7.59 -10.17
N ILE A 87 7.48 6.99 -10.13
CA ILE A 87 6.48 7.03 -11.21
C ILE A 87 5.42 8.06 -10.83
N GLY A 88 5.01 8.97 -11.72
CA GLY A 88 4.04 10.02 -11.42
C GLY A 88 2.71 9.81 -12.13
N VAL A 89 1.59 9.94 -11.40
CA VAL A 89 0.23 9.94 -11.97
C VAL A 89 -0.59 11.10 -11.43
N LYS A 90 -1.30 11.78 -12.33
CA LYS A 90 -2.30 12.80 -12.01
C LYS A 90 -3.69 12.17 -11.95
N ILE A 91 -4.42 12.47 -10.88
CA ILE A 91 -5.75 11.96 -10.62
C ILE A 91 -6.71 13.14 -10.56
N ASP A 92 -7.66 13.16 -11.50
CA ASP A 92 -8.80 14.06 -11.41
C ASP A 92 -9.77 13.55 -10.33
N SER A 93 -9.97 14.37 -9.30
CA SER A 93 -10.69 14.03 -8.07
C SER A 93 -12.21 13.97 -8.27
N ASP A 94 -12.74 14.68 -9.27
CA ASP A 94 -14.16 14.65 -9.61
C ASP A 94 -14.49 13.33 -10.33
N GLN A 95 -13.58 12.85 -11.18
CA GLN A 95 -13.72 11.57 -11.89
C GLN A 95 -13.36 10.34 -11.02
N HIS A 96 -12.40 10.46 -10.11
CA HIS A 96 -11.86 9.33 -9.33
C HIS A 96 -12.21 9.42 -7.83
N ARG A 97 -13.47 9.69 -7.51
CA ARG A 97 -13.99 9.79 -6.13
C ARG A 97 -13.59 8.60 -5.25
N HIS A 98 -13.61 7.38 -5.79
CA HIS A 98 -13.18 6.18 -5.07
C HIS A 98 -11.70 6.20 -4.64
N LEU A 99 -10.81 6.89 -5.38
CA LEU A 99 -9.41 7.10 -4.97
C LEU A 99 -9.30 8.22 -3.93
N VAL A 100 -10.09 9.30 -4.05
CA VAL A 100 -10.19 10.37 -3.05
C VAL A 100 -10.58 9.78 -1.69
N ASP A 101 -11.60 8.92 -1.66
CA ASP A 101 -12.07 8.23 -0.46
C ASP A 101 -11.02 7.24 0.08
N ARG A 102 -10.50 6.34 -0.78
CA ARG A 102 -9.48 5.34 -0.42
C ARG A 102 -8.23 5.96 0.22
N PHE A 103 -7.80 7.11 -0.28
CA PHE A 103 -6.62 7.80 0.22
C PHE A 103 -6.95 8.92 1.22
N ASN A 104 -8.23 9.13 1.58
CA ASN A 104 -8.68 10.16 2.52
C ASN A 104 -8.09 11.54 2.15
N VAL A 105 -8.30 11.95 0.89
CA VAL A 105 -7.90 13.25 0.34
C VAL A 105 -8.97 14.27 0.70
N ARG A 106 -8.59 15.31 1.46
CA ARG A 106 -9.52 16.29 2.06
C ARG A 106 -9.43 17.70 1.47
N SER A 107 -8.40 17.96 0.67
CA SER A 107 -8.11 19.26 0.07
C SER A 107 -7.30 19.07 -1.20
N LEU A 108 -7.37 20.04 -2.12
CA LEU A 108 -6.64 20.00 -3.39
C LEU A 108 -5.70 21.22 -3.53
N PRO A 109 -4.52 21.06 -4.15
CA PRO A 109 -3.93 19.78 -4.55
C PRO A 109 -3.55 18.91 -3.34
N SER A 110 -3.38 17.61 -3.54
CA SER A 110 -2.80 16.70 -2.53
C SER A 110 -1.89 15.70 -3.23
N ASP A 111 -0.69 15.52 -2.70
CA ASP A 111 0.33 14.65 -3.26
C ASP A 111 0.68 13.53 -2.27
N ILE A 112 0.62 12.28 -2.73
CA ILE A 112 0.82 11.09 -1.92
C ILE A 112 1.86 10.19 -2.59
N LEU A 113 2.93 9.86 -1.87
CA LEU A 113 3.94 8.91 -2.33
C LEU A 113 3.67 7.53 -1.72
N LEU A 114 3.55 6.52 -2.57
CA LEU A 114 3.26 5.12 -2.23
C LEU A 114 4.45 4.22 -2.57
N THR A 115 4.58 3.10 -1.85
CA THR A 115 5.33 1.93 -2.35
C THR A 115 4.55 1.28 -3.50
N PRO A 116 5.17 0.46 -4.36
CA PRO A 116 4.45 -0.32 -5.36
C PRO A 116 3.46 -1.36 -4.78
N THR A 117 3.57 -1.71 -3.49
CA THR A 117 2.55 -2.50 -2.77
C THR A 117 1.37 -1.66 -2.25
N GLY A 118 1.34 -0.35 -2.52
CA GLY A 118 0.26 0.57 -2.11
C GLY A 118 0.38 1.13 -0.69
N THR A 119 1.53 0.97 -0.01
CA THR A 119 1.76 1.52 1.33
C THR A 119 2.14 2.99 1.25
N ILE A 120 1.51 3.87 2.03
CA ILE A 120 1.84 5.31 2.04
C ILE A 120 3.21 5.52 2.69
N ILE A 121 4.13 6.15 1.95
CA ILE A 121 5.47 6.55 2.41
C ILE A 121 5.41 7.94 3.05
N THR A 122 4.72 8.87 2.39
CA THR A 122 4.56 10.27 2.82
C THR A 122 3.43 10.95 2.03
N ARG A 123 2.92 12.08 2.52
CA ARG A 123 1.94 12.92 1.81
C ARG A 123 2.16 14.41 2.12
N THR A 124 1.57 15.26 1.29
CA THR A 124 1.50 16.70 1.49
C THR A 124 0.19 17.24 0.89
N ASP A 125 -0.40 18.24 1.54
CA ASP A 125 -1.71 18.78 1.21
C ASP A 125 -1.58 20.29 0.93
N GLY A 126 -2.32 20.79 -0.06
CA GLY A 126 -2.25 22.17 -0.54
C GLY A 126 -1.04 22.47 -1.42
N PHE A 127 -1.02 23.69 -1.97
CA PHE A 127 0.06 24.17 -2.85
C PHE A 127 1.44 24.06 -2.19
N GLN A 128 2.41 23.45 -2.90
CA GLN A 128 3.80 23.38 -2.49
C GLN A 128 4.69 24.19 -3.44
N SER A 129 5.66 24.94 -2.91
CA SER A 129 6.70 25.56 -3.73
C SER A 129 7.72 24.53 -4.23
N GLN A 130 8.39 24.81 -5.35
CA GLN A 130 9.27 23.84 -6.03
C GLN A 130 10.32 23.22 -5.09
N ASN A 131 10.99 24.02 -4.25
CA ASN A 131 12.02 23.52 -3.34
C ASN A 131 11.45 22.61 -2.24
N VAL A 132 10.25 22.93 -1.72
CA VAL A 132 9.56 22.08 -0.74
C VAL A 132 9.12 20.78 -1.38
N TYR A 133 8.57 20.83 -2.60
CA TYR A 133 8.12 19.67 -3.36
C TYR A 133 9.27 18.72 -3.74
N LEU A 134 10.39 19.26 -4.24
CA LEU A 134 11.59 18.47 -4.51
C LEU A 134 12.17 17.84 -3.24
N SER A 135 12.08 18.54 -2.09
CA SER A 135 12.51 18.00 -0.80
C SER A 135 11.56 16.89 -0.28
N PHE A 136 10.26 17.02 -0.53
CA PHE A 136 9.24 16.00 -0.26
C PHE A 136 9.53 14.72 -1.07
N LEU A 137 9.66 14.83 -2.40
CA LEU A 137 10.00 13.70 -3.27
C LEU A 137 11.38 13.12 -2.93
N GLY A 138 12.36 13.97 -2.63
CA GLY A 138 13.70 13.56 -2.21
C GLY A 138 13.69 12.69 -0.97
N ARG A 139 13.09 13.16 0.12
CA ARG A 139 12.98 12.40 1.39
C ARG A 139 12.13 11.14 1.24
N GLY A 140 11.02 11.21 0.49
CA GLY A 140 10.15 10.06 0.23
C GLY A 140 10.86 8.95 -0.53
N ALA A 141 11.54 9.28 -1.64
CA ALA A 141 12.34 8.32 -2.40
C ALA A 141 13.52 7.77 -1.58
N SER A 142 14.24 8.59 -0.81
CA SER A 142 15.32 8.08 0.05
C SER A 142 14.83 7.16 1.17
N ARG A 143 13.62 7.39 1.70
CA ARG A 143 12.97 6.45 2.62
C ARG A 143 12.64 5.13 1.92
N TYR A 144 12.08 5.20 0.71
CA TYR A 144 11.83 4.00 -0.10
C TYR A 144 13.10 3.18 -0.31
N GLU A 145 14.19 3.79 -0.78
CA GLU A 145 15.46 3.09 -1.03
C GLU A 145 16.05 2.44 0.22
N LYS A 146 15.98 3.12 1.38
CA LYS A 146 16.42 2.56 2.66
C LYS A 146 15.60 1.32 3.05
N ASP A 147 14.29 1.40 2.87
CA ASP A 147 13.34 0.37 3.31
C ASP A 147 13.06 -0.66 2.17
N ARG A 148 13.72 -0.53 1.00
CA ARG A 148 13.49 -1.30 -0.24
C ARG A 148 13.66 -2.80 -0.07
N ARG A 149 14.54 -3.25 0.84
CA ARG A 149 14.69 -4.66 1.21
C ARG A 149 13.43 -5.24 1.87
N VAL A 150 12.73 -4.45 2.69
CA VAL A 150 11.47 -4.84 3.34
C VAL A 150 10.35 -4.89 2.31
N TYR A 151 10.29 -3.89 1.43
CA TYR A 151 9.37 -3.89 0.28
C TYR A 151 9.57 -5.12 -0.62
N LEU A 152 10.82 -5.45 -1.00
CA LEU A 152 11.11 -6.59 -1.87
C LEU A 152 10.66 -7.91 -1.25
N ALA A 153 10.90 -8.10 0.06
CA ALA A 153 10.38 -9.25 0.79
C ALA A 153 8.85 -9.32 0.78
N ARG A 154 8.15 -8.18 0.89
CA ARG A 154 6.68 -8.08 0.76
C ARG A 154 6.21 -8.43 -0.65
N LYS A 155 6.88 -7.93 -1.70
CA LYS A 155 6.59 -8.26 -3.11
C LYS A 155 6.71 -9.76 -3.36
N SER A 156 7.84 -10.37 -3.00
CA SER A 156 8.05 -11.82 -3.17
C SER A 156 7.05 -12.67 -2.36
N LYS A 157 6.61 -12.20 -1.19
CA LYS A 157 5.55 -12.87 -0.41
C LYS A 157 4.19 -12.81 -1.11
N LEU A 158 3.82 -11.66 -1.69
CA LEU A 158 2.57 -11.51 -2.45
C LEU A 158 2.58 -12.35 -3.73
N GLU A 159 3.70 -12.36 -4.46
CA GLU A 159 3.89 -13.19 -5.65
C GLU A 159 3.80 -14.70 -5.32
N LEU A 160 4.36 -15.13 -4.18
CA LEU A 160 4.24 -16.50 -3.69
C LEU A 160 2.81 -16.86 -3.29
N MET A 161 2.09 -15.95 -2.63
CA MET A 161 0.68 -16.16 -2.25
C MET A 161 -0.23 -16.28 -3.47
N GLU A 162 -0.04 -15.44 -4.49
CA GLU A 162 -0.84 -15.51 -5.72
C GLU A 162 -0.57 -16.80 -6.50
N ARG A 163 0.69 -17.24 -6.57
CA ARG A 163 1.04 -18.55 -7.17
C ARG A 163 0.39 -19.72 -6.45
N LYS A 164 0.29 -19.68 -5.10
CA LYS A 164 -0.43 -20.71 -4.33
C LYS A 164 -1.92 -20.70 -4.64
N ARG A 165 -2.55 -19.52 -4.61
CA ARG A 165 -3.97 -19.36 -4.94
C ARG A 165 -4.31 -19.89 -6.34
N GLN A 166 -3.45 -19.63 -7.32
CA GLN A 166 -3.62 -20.13 -8.69
C GLN A 166 -3.42 -21.65 -8.79
N ALA A 167 -2.47 -22.22 -8.05
CA ALA A 167 -2.28 -23.67 -7.99
C ALA A 167 -3.43 -24.40 -7.27
N GLU A 168 -3.98 -23.80 -6.22
CA GLU A 168 -5.17 -24.28 -5.50
C GLU A 168 -6.41 -24.23 -6.43
N GLN A 169 -6.61 -23.12 -7.15
CA GLN A 169 -7.70 -22.97 -8.12
C GLN A 169 -7.59 -23.92 -9.33
N GLN A 170 -6.38 -24.37 -9.70
CA GLN A 170 -6.16 -25.38 -10.74
C GLN A 170 -6.35 -26.82 -10.25
N GLN A 171 -6.64 -27.04 -8.96
CA GLN A 171 -6.96 -28.35 -8.39
C GLN A 171 -8.46 -28.57 -8.14
N GLU A 172 -9.30 -27.56 -8.36
CA GLU A 172 -10.76 -27.59 -8.12
C GLU A 172 -11.61 -27.59 -9.43
N GLU A 173 -11.03 -27.98 -10.57
CA GLU A 173 -11.76 -28.07 -11.86
C GLU A 173 -12.67 -29.32 -11.90
N PRO A 174 -14.01 -29.19 -11.97
CA PRO A 174 -14.93 -30.33 -11.80
C PRO A 174 -15.54 -30.86 -13.11
N GLU A 175 -15.88 -32.15 -13.13
CA GLU A 175 -16.68 -32.77 -14.21
C GLU A 175 -18.12 -32.20 -14.27
N THR A 176 -18.67 -32.10 -15.49
CA THR A 176 -20.02 -31.62 -15.90
C THR A 176 -21.17 -32.45 -15.30
N GLU A 177 -22.44 -32.01 -15.14
CA GLU A 177 -23.38 -31.18 -15.94
C GLU A 177 -24.68 -30.94 -15.09
N PRO A 178 -25.75 -30.17 -15.45
CA PRO A 178 -25.92 -29.02 -16.36
C PRO A 178 -26.49 -27.73 -15.68
N GLU A 179 -26.50 -26.61 -16.42
CA GLU A 179 -27.22 -25.33 -16.14
C GLU A 179 -28.75 -25.41 -16.41
N PRO A 180 -29.62 -24.39 -16.15
CA PRO A 180 -29.40 -22.94 -15.92
C PRO A 180 -30.10 -22.42 -14.61
N GLN A 181 -30.39 -21.15 -14.28
CA GLN A 181 -30.55 -19.85 -14.97
C GLN A 181 -30.04 -18.64 -14.13
N GLU A 182 -30.07 -17.43 -14.72
CA GLU A 182 -29.61 -16.15 -14.16
C GLU A 182 -30.49 -15.49 -13.07
N THR A 183 -29.88 -14.50 -12.40
CA THR A 183 -30.48 -13.36 -11.66
C THR A 183 -31.04 -13.57 -10.24
N ASN A 184 -30.16 -13.39 -9.23
CA ASN A 184 -30.17 -12.13 -8.48
C ASN A 184 -28.88 -11.91 -7.66
N LYS A 185 -28.51 -10.65 -7.41
CA LYS A 185 -27.33 -10.33 -6.57
C LYS A 185 -27.65 -10.52 -5.08
N THR A 186 -27.30 -11.70 -4.56
CA THR A 186 -27.16 -11.92 -3.12
C THR A 186 -25.70 -12.22 -2.82
N TYR A 187 -24.99 -11.28 -2.19
CA TYR A 187 -23.68 -11.58 -1.61
C TYR A 187 -23.90 -12.47 -0.38
N VAL A 188 -23.89 -13.78 -0.59
CA VAL A 188 -23.87 -14.77 0.49
C VAL A 188 -22.57 -14.60 1.26
N ALA A 189 -22.66 -14.37 2.56
CA ALA A 189 -21.51 -14.16 3.43
C ALA A 189 -20.76 -15.49 3.68
N THR A 190 -19.76 -15.78 2.86
CA THR A 190 -18.93 -16.99 3.01
C THR A 190 -17.75 -16.77 3.98
N ASN A 191 -18.06 -16.51 5.26
CA ASN A 191 -17.47 -17.14 6.45
C ASN A 191 -17.95 -16.40 7.73
N PRO A 192 -18.87 -16.97 8.54
CA PRO A 192 -19.54 -16.25 9.64
C PRO A 192 -18.81 -16.22 11.00
N GLU A 193 -17.66 -16.90 11.16
CA GLU A 193 -17.20 -17.33 12.51
C GLU A 193 -16.37 -16.33 13.34
N ARG A 194 -15.98 -15.17 12.81
CA ARG A 194 -15.20 -14.18 13.60
C ARG A 194 -16.08 -13.29 14.48
N ILE A 195 -16.23 -13.68 15.74
CA ILE A 195 -16.83 -12.85 16.79
C ILE A 195 -15.82 -11.79 17.26
N GLY A 196 -16.16 -10.52 17.07
CA GLY A 196 -15.36 -9.38 17.51
C GLY A 196 -15.40 -9.20 19.02
N LEU A 197 -14.30 -8.68 19.59
CA LEU A 197 -14.17 -8.39 21.03
C LEU A 197 -14.53 -9.58 21.94
N GLU A 198 -14.31 -10.82 21.50
CA GLU A 198 -14.69 -12.03 22.24
C GLU A 198 -16.18 -12.04 22.66
N GLY A 199 -17.06 -11.37 21.91
CA GLY A 199 -18.48 -11.22 22.23
C GLY A 199 -18.77 -10.23 23.36
N TYR A 200 -17.85 -9.32 23.70
CA TYR A 200 -18.15 -8.17 24.57
C TYR A 200 -18.68 -6.99 23.76
N SER A 201 -19.62 -6.24 24.34
CA SER A 201 -20.30 -5.13 23.66
C SER A 201 -19.34 -3.97 23.38
N PRO A 202 -19.14 -3.57 22.09
CA PRO A 202 -18.33 -2.41 21.74
C PRO A 202 -18.92 -1.10 22.29
N ILE A 203 -20.25 -1.03 22.46
CA ILE A 203 -20.92 0.15 23.04
C ILE A 203 -20.61 0.27 24.53
N ALA A 204 -20.74 -0.82 25.29
CA ALA A 204 -20.50 -0.83 26.73
C ALA A 204 -19.02 -0.55 27.06
N LEU A 205 -18.10 -1.01 26.20
CA LEU A 205 -16.67 -0.73 26.32
C LEU A 205 -16.34 0.73 26.02
N THR A 206 -16.82 1.25 24.88
CA THR A 206 -16.49 2.60 24.44
C THR A 206 -17.17 3.68 25.28
N ARG A 207 -18.44 3.48 25.67
CA ARG A 207 -19.22 4.48 26.42
C ARG A 207 -19.08 4.35 27.93
N ASP A 208 -19.20 3.13 28.46
CA ASP A 208 -19.35 2.88 29.89
C ASP A 208 -18.07 2.31 30.54
N ARG A 209 -17.02 2.04 29.73
CA ARG A 209 -15.73 1.41 30.13
C ARG A 209 -15.90 0.06 30.82
N LYS A 210 -16.94 -0.71 30.46
CA LYS A 210 -17.30 -1.98 31.11
C LYS A 210 -17.30 -3.16 30.14
N TRP A 211 -16.67 -4.25 30.57
CA TRP A 211 -16.75 -5.58 29.94
C TRP A 211 -18.13 -6.20 30.17
N LYS A 212 -19.12 -5.76 29.40
CA LYS A 212 -20.48 -6.32 29.36
C LYS A 212 -20.58 -7.28 28.18
N LYS A 213 -20.85 -8.57 28.42
CA LYS A 213 -21.07 -9.54 27.33
C LYS A 213 -22.27 -9.11 26.48
N GLY A 214 -22.10 -9.19 25.17
CA GLY A 214 -23.18 -9.07 24.20
C GLY A 214 -24.07 -10.31 24.20
N GLN A 215 -25.12 -10.26 23.39
CA GLN A 215 -26.04 -11.36 23.15
C GLN A 215 -26.10 -11.64 21.66
N GLU A 216 -26.16 -12.93 21.29
CA GLU A 216 -26.14 -13.37 19.89
C GLU A 216 -27.34 -12.83 19.09
N GLU A 217 -28.52 -12.71 19.72
CA GLU A 217 -29.72 -12.07 19.16
C GLU A 217 -29.46 -10.61 18.73
N PHE A 218 -28.52 -9.92 19.38
CA PHE A 218 -28.15 -8.54 19.10
C PHE A 218 -26.80 -8.45 18.38
N SER A 219 -26.59 -9.30 17.38
CA SER A 219 -25.39 -9.29 16.54
C SER A 219 -25.49 -8.36 15.33
N TRP A 220 -24.36 -7.80 14.89
CA TRP A 220 -24.25 -7.07 13.63
C TRP A 220 -22.88 -7.27 12.96
N PRO A 221 -22.82 -7.63 11.67
CA PRO A 221 -21.56 -7.74 10.93
C PRO A 221 -21.04 -6.35 10.52
N TYR A 222 -19.76 -6.10 10.76
CA TYR A 222 -19.05 -4.91 10.29
C TYR A 222 -17.62 -5.25 9.88
N GLN A 223 -17.21 -4.84 8.67
CA GLN A 223 -15.87 -5.10 8.10
C GLN A 223 -15.43 -6.59 8.15
N GLY A 224 -16.38 -7.53 8.02
CA GLY A 224 -16.12 -8.97 8.07
C GLY A 224 -15.98 -9.56 9.49
N ILE A 225 -16.36 -8.81 10.53
CA ILE A 225 -16.36 -9.25 11.93
C ILE A 225 -17.78 -9.09 12.50
N THR A 226 -18.28 -10.09 13.21
CA THR A 226 -19.59 -10.06 13.87
C THR A 226 -19.44 -9.50 15.28
N TYR A 227 -20.05 -8.35 15.56
CA TYR A 227 -20.06 -7.74 16.90
C TYR A 227 -21.36 -8.04 17.61
N GLN A 228 -21.30 -8.38 18.91
CA GLN A 228 -22.45 -8.69 19.75
C GLN A 228 -22.73 -7.54 20.71
N MET A 229 -23.95 -7.01 20.69
CA MET A 229 -24.37 -5.91 21.57
C MET A 229 -25.15 -6.46 22.76
N ALA A 230 -25.15 -5.75 23.90
CA ALA A 230 -25.73 -6.25 25.15
C ALA A 230 -27.16 -5.74 25.40
N SER A 231 -27.80 -5.18 24.36
CA SER A 231 -29.23 -4.87 24.28
C SER A 231 -29.60 -4.46 22.85
N ARG A 232 -30.90 -4.52 22.51
CA ARG A 232 -31.43 -3.97 21.25
C ARG A 232 -31.12 -2.47 21.06
N THR A 233 -31.09 -1.69 22.13
CA THR A 233 -30.70 -0.27 22.07
C THR A 233 -29.24 -0.09 21.67
N GLU A 234 -28.33 -0.92 22.19
CA GLU A 234 -26.92 -0.92 21.79
C GLU A 234 -26.74 -1.35 20.31
N LEU A 235 -27.56 -2.31 19.82
CA LEU A 235 -27.56 -2.73 18.41
C LEU A 235 -27.89 -1.57 17.46
N GLU A 236 -28.94 -0.79 17.73
CA GLU A 236 -29.31 0.35 16.87
C GLU A 236 -28.28 1.49 16.96
N ILE A 237 -27.68 1.74 18.13
CA ILE A 237 -26.54 2.67 18.26
C ILE A 237 -25.33 2.20 17.44
N PHE A 238 -25.01 0.90 17.48
CA PHE A 238 -23.89 0.35 16.73
C PHE A 238 -24.11 0.44 15.22
N LYS A 239 -25.32 0.11 14.73
CA LYS A 239 -25.68 0.23 13.30
C LYS A 239 -25.53 1.66 12.76
N ALA A 240 -25.82 2.67 13.57
CA ALA A 240 -25.78 4.07 13.15
C ALA A 240 -24.36 4.59 12.88
N ASP A 241 -23.37 4.12 13.66
CA ASP A 241 -21.96 4.50 13.49
C ASP A 241 -21.02 3.36 13.96
N PRO A 242 -20.89 2.25 13.22
CA PRO A 242 -20.12 1.10 13.69
C PRO A 242 -18.62 1.42 13.85
N GLY A 243 -18.09 2.30 13.00
CA GLY A 243 -16.67 2.66 12.97
C GLY A 243 -16.19 3.42 14.20
N ARG A 244 -17.10 4.07 14.94
CA ARG A 244 -16.81 4.73 16.23
C ARG A 244 -16.67 3.76 17.39
N TYR A 245 -17.27 2.57 17.29
CA TYR A 245 -17.37 1.62 18.41
C TYR A 245 -16.56 0.35 18.19
N ALA A 246 -16.39 -0.07 16.92
CA ALA A 246 -15.50 -1.16 16.56
C ALA A 246 -14.03 -0.81 16.88
N PRO A 247 -13.19 -1.78 17.27
CA PRO A 247 -11.75 -1.57 17.40
C PRO A 247 -11.12 -1.12 16.09
N GLN A 248 -10.19 -0.18 16.19
CA GLN A 248 -9.39 0.27 15.05
C GLN A 248 -8.55 -0.87 14.48
N LEU A 249 -8.20 -0.77 13.20
CA LEU A 249 -7.37 -1.74 12.49
C LEU A 249 -7.92 -3.18 12.56
N LEU A 250 -9.25 -3.35 12.50
CA LEU A 250 -9.94 -4.64 12.66
C LEU A 250 -9.62 -5.34 14.00
N GLY A 251 -9.24 -4.58 15.03
CA GLY A 251 -8.76 -5.12 16.31
C GLY A 251 -7.35 -5.70 16.28
N CYS A 252 -6.54 -5.41 15.25
CA CYS A 252 -5.14 -5.83 15.21
C CYS A 252 -4.24 -4.91 16.04
N ASP A 253 -3.15 -5.49 16.56
CA ASP A 253 -2.13 -4.74 17.31
C ASP A 253 -1.45 -3.67 16.43
N PRO A 254 -1.58 -2.37 16.77
CA PRO A 254 -1.06 -1.29 15.94
C PRO A 254 0.47 -1.18 15.98
N VAL A 255 1.14 -1.69 17.03
CA VAL A 255 2.60 -1.66 17.17
C VAL A 255 3.22 -2.78 16.34
N ILE A 256 2.69 -3.99 16.42
CA ILE A 256 3.12 -5.11 15.57
C ILE A 256 2.80 -4.81 14.10
N LEU A 257 1.62 -4.26 13.81
CA LEU A 257 1.27 -3.89 12.44
C LEU A 257 2.23 -2.82 11.88
N ASN A 258 2.55 -1.77 12.65
CA ASN A 258 3.48 -0.72 12.23
C ASN A 258 4.94 -1.22 12.10
N LYS A 259 5.41 -2.10 12.99
CA LYS A 259 6.80 -2.57 13.04
C LYS A 259 7.10 -3.76 12.14
N GLN A 260 6.15 -4.68 12.00
CA GLN A 260 6.33 -6.00 11.39
C GLN A 260 5.46 -6.21 10.15
N ASP A 261 4.55 -5.28 9.82
CA ASP A 261 3.59 -5.41 8.71
C ASP A 261 2.74 -6.71 8.83
N ARG A 262 2.47 -7.12 10.08
CA ARG A 262 1.63 -8.27 10.43
C ARG A 262 0.37 -7.79 11.11
N ALA A 263 -0.78 -8.05 10.49
CA ALA A 263 -2.07 -7.95 11.15
C ALA A 263 -2.26 -9.15 12.07
N ILE A 264 -1.92 -8.98 13.35
CA ILE A 264 -2.19 -9.97 14.41
C ILE A 264 -3.31 -9.41 15.30
N PRO A 265 -4.41 -10.14 15.52
CA PRO A 265 -5.46 -9.74 16.47
C PRO A 265 -4.88 -9.44 17.84
N GLY A 266 -5.24 -8.30 18.41
CA GLY A 266 -4.99 -7.99 19.80
C GLY A 266 -6.03 -8.66 20.71
N ASP A 267 -5.63 -8.91 21.96
CA ASP A 267 -6.44 -9.50 23.02
C ASP A 267 -7.21 -8.38 23.76
N THR A 268 -8.45 -8.66 24.14
CA THR A 268 -9.31 -7.69 24.86
C THR A 268 -8.69 -7.23 26.18
N LYS A 269 -7.95 -8.10 26.87
CA LYS A 269 -7.24 -7.88 28.13
C LYS A 269 -6.21 -6.73 28.05
N TYR A 270 -5.65 -6.49 26.87
CA TYR A 270 -4.62 -5.45 26.68
C TYR A 270 -5.14 -4.21 25.96
N GLY A 271 -6.45 -4.02 25.81
CA GLY A 271 -7.03 -2.85 25.16
C GLY A 271 -6.58 -1.49 25.77
N ALA A 272 -6.51 -0.46 24.92
CA ALA A 272 -6.29 0.93 25.32
C ALA A 272 -7.10 1.90 24.43
N TYR A 273 -7.46 3.06 24.99
CA TYR A 273 -8.13 4.12 24.25
C TYR A 273 -7.17 5.26 23.92
N TYR A 274 -7.25 5.76 22.69
CA TYR A 274 -6.55 6.96 22.25
C TYR A 274 -7.39 7.71 21.22
N ASP A 275 -7.47 9.03 21.34
CA ASP A 275 -8.37 9.90 20.57
C ASP A 275 -9.76 9.27 20.33
N HIS A 276 -10.46 8.97 21.44
CA HIS A 276 -11.80 8.36 21.49
C HIS A 276 -11.93 6.93 20.90
N ASN A 277 -10.91 6.43 20.22
CA ASN A 277 -10.89 5.15 19.53
C ASN A 277 -10.32 4.02 20.40
N LEU A 278 -10.82 2.80 20.21
CA LEU A 278 -10.34 1.58 20.86
C LEU A 278 -9.24 0.91 20.02
N TYR A 279 -8.11 0.61 20.65
CA TYR A 279 -7.02 -0.21 20.10
C TYR A 279 -6.85 -1.46 20.97
N LEU A 280 -6.58 -2.60 20.34
CA LEU A 280 -6.26 -3.87 21.01
C LEU A 280 -4.78 -4.21 20.77
N PHE A 281 -4.21 -5.04 21.64
CA PHE A 281 -2.78 -5.36 21.65
C PHE A 281 -2.58 -6.84 21.97
N VAL A 282 -1.54 -7.49 21.42
CA VAL A 282 -1.29 -8.92 21.73
C VAL A 282 -0.78 -9.11 23.16
N ASP A 283 -0.11 -8.10 23.71
CA ASP A 283 0.51 -8.13 25.03
C ASP A 283 0.60 -6.74 25.68
N LEU A 284 1.05 -6.74 26.93
CA LEU A 284 1.26 -5.53 27.72
C LEU A 284 2.42 -4.67 27.16
N GLU A 285 3.46 -5.27 26.59
CA GLU A 285 4.63 -4.54 26.08
C GLU A 285 4.23 -3.65 24.89
N SER A 286 3.52 -4.22 23.92
CA SER A 286 2.99 -3.53 22.75
C SER A 286 2.03 -2.42 23.14
N ARG A 287 1.18 -2.63 24.15
CA ARG A 287 0.30 -1.59 24.72
C ARG A 287 1.07 -0.44 25.36
N GLU A 288 2.07 -0.72 26.20
CA GLU A 288 2.86 0.34 26.84
C GLU A 288 3.79 1.04 25.85
N GLU A 289 4.24 0.38 24.78
CA GLU A 289 4.94 1.05 23.69
C GLU A 289 4.03 1.99 22.90
N PHE A 290 2.80 1.57 22.60
CA PHE A 290 1.81 2.43 21.95
C PHE A 290 1.58 3.72 22.74
N LYS A 291 1.37 3.61 24.06
CA LYS A 291 1.17 4.77 24.94
C LYS A 291 2.34 5.76 24.96
N LYS A 292 3.58 5.32 24.69
CA LYS A 292 4.76 6.21 24.62
C LYS A 292 4.73 7.12 23.39
N ASN A 293 4.11 6.69 22.28
CA ASN A 293 3.98 7.48 21.07
C ASN A 293 2.75 7.04 20.25
N PRO A 294 1.53 7.33 20.71
CA PRO A 294 0.32 6.77 20.11
C PRO A 294 0.09 7.29 18.69
N ASP A 295 0.40 8.56 18.43
CA ASP A 295 0.33 9.19 17.09
C ASP A 295 1.10 8.44 16.01
N ARG A 296 2.28 7.90 16.34
CA ARG A 296 3.09 7.10 15.41
C ARG A 296 2.34 5.87 14.91
N TYR A 297 1.50 5.29 15.76
CA TYR A 297 0.85 4.01 15.52
C TYR A 297 -0.59 4.18 15.03
N SER A 298 -1.34 5.13 15.61
CA SER A 298 -2.73 5.45 15.25
C SER A 298 -2.87 6.09 13.87
N ARG A 299 -1.88 6.89 13.43
CA ARG A 299 -1.88 7.52 12.09
C ARG A 299 -1.42 6.57 10.97
N THR A 300 -1.15 5.29 11.26
CA THR A 300 -0.69 4.35 10.25
C THR A 300 -1.86 3.84 9.41
N MET A 301 -2.09 4.47 8.25
CA MET A 301 -3.11 4.08 7.27
C MET A 301 -2.80 2.73 6.62
N HIS A 302 -3.21 1.64 7.27
CA HIS A 302 -3.23 0.30 6.68
C HIS A 302 -4.62 0.00 6.13
N VAL A 303 -4.72 -0.27 4.82
CA VAL A 303 -5.90 -0.90 4.24
C VAL A 303 -5.82 -2.39 4.55
N LEU A 304 -6.33 -2.78 5.73
CA LEU A 304 -6.48 -4.17 6.11
C LEU A 304 -7.73 -4.76 5.46
N LYS A 305 -7.59 -5.91 4.82
CA LYS A 305 -8.71 -6.80 4.53
C LYS A 305 -8.78 -7.93 5.55
N ILE A 306 -9.97 -8.49 5.78
CA ILE A 306 -10.20 -9.49 6.84
C ILE A 306 -9.37 -10.78 6.65
N GLU A 307 -9.05 -11.13 5.41
CA GLU A 307 -8.25 -12.30 5.03
C GLU A 307 -6.75 -12.12 5.35
N GLN A 308 -6.30 -10.89 5.59
CA GLN A 308 -4.91 -10.57 5.93
C GLN A 308 -4.63 -10.67 7.43
N VAL A 309 -5.69 -10.70 8.26
CA VAL A 309 -5.60 -10.80 9.72
C VAL A 309 -5.26 -12.24 10.09
N GLY A 310 -4.06 -12.47 10.62
CA GLY A 310 -3.55 -13.80 10.94
C GLY A 310 -4.07 -14.31 12.29
N GLY A 311 -4.96 -15.30 12.24
CA GLY A 311 -5.50 -15.99 13.42
C GLY A 311 -6.96 -16.36 13.22
N SER A 312 -7.24 -17.61 12.84
CA SER A 312 -8.54 -18.22 13.16
C SER A 312 -8.65 -18.30 14.68
N VAL A 313 -9.88 -18.20 15.21
CA VAL A 313 -10.13 -18.51 16.61
C VAL A 313 -9.97 -20.03 16.76
N LEU A 314 -8.81 -20.45 17.25
CA LEU A 314 -8.54 -21.82 17.67
C LEU A 314 -7.86 -21.81 19.04
N ARG A 315 -8.67 -21.53 20.06
CA ARG A 315 -8.67 -22.15 21.38
C ARG A 315 -9.98 -21.85 22.10
#